data_AF-A0A1G7SZR9-F1
#
_entry.id   AF-A0A1G7SZR9-F1
#
_cell.length_a   1.000
_cell.length_b   1.000
_cell.length_c   1.000
_cell.angle_alpha   90.00
_cell.angle_beta   90.00
_cell.angle_gamma   90.00
#
_symmetry.space_group_name_H-M   'P 1'
#
loop_
_entity.id
_entity.type
_entity.pdbx_description
1 polymer ?
#
loop_
_entity_poly.entity_id
_entity_poly.type
_entity_poly.pdbx_seq_one_letter_code
_entity_poly.pdbx_strand_id
1 'polypeptide(L)' 'MPQYTVTFAEPHSLTDGDDETMQVTGYEDVGSMYILELLNGETRSVGKQLVDDITETDD' A
#
# COMPACT_ATOMS: atom_id res chain seq x y z
N MET A 1 -1.73 -16.18 -4.06
CA MET A 1 -0.58 -15.27 -4.26
C MET A 1 -0.50 -14.44 -2.99
N PRO A 2 0.70 -14.17 -2.43
CA PRO A 2 0.78 -13.37 -1.21
C PRO A 2 0.12 -12.00 -1.49
N GLN A 3 -0.80 -11.60 -0.63
CA GLN A 3 -1.41 -10.28 -0.64
C GLN A 3 -0.81 -9.49 0.52
N TYR A 4 -0.63 -8.20 0.36
CA TYR A 4 -0.14 -7.34 1.43
C TYR A 4 -1.21 -6.32 1.79
N THR A 5 -1.32 -6.03 3.08
CA THR A 5 -2.12 -4.91 3.57
C THR A 5 -1.17 -3.77 3.92
N VAL A 6 -1.38 -2.63 3.27
CA VAL A 6 -0.66 -1.39 3.55
C VAL A 6 -1.55 -0.53 4.45
N THR A 7 -1.02 -0.11 5.60
CA THR A 7 -1.65 0.85 6.49
C THR A 7 -0.96 2.20 6.33
N PHE A 8 -1.73 3.23 6.03
CA PHE A 8 -1.29 4.62 5.92
C PHE A 8 -1.40 5.32 7.27
N ALA A 9 -0.54 6.30 7.50
CA ALA A 9 -0.49 7.06 8.75
C ALA A 9 -1.67 8.04 8.92
N GLU A 10 -2.32 8.40 7.82
CA GLU A 10 -3.51 9.26 7.74
C GLU A 10 -4.37 8.78 6.55
N PRO A 11 -5.67 9.15 6.50
CA PRO A 11 -6.52 8.84 5.37
C PRO A 11 -5.89 9.25 4.04
N HIS A 12 -5.79 8.32 3.10
CA HIS A 12 -4.99 8.50 1.89
C HIS A 12 -5.87 8.52 0.64
N SER A 13 -5.56 9.37 -0.34
CA SER A 13 -6.30 9.41 -1.62
C SER A 13 -6.21 8.13 -2.48
N LEU A 14 -5.47 7.12 -2.01
CA LEU A 14 -5.35 5.82 -2.66
C LEU A 14 -6.32 4.79 -2.08
N THR A 15 -6.90 5.06 -0.92
CA THR A 15 -7.94 4.26 -0.28
C THR A 15 -9.31 4.84 -0.60
N ASP A 16 -10.37 4.10 -0.26
CA ASP A 16 -11.74 4.56 -0.45
C ASP A 16 -12.13 5.61 0.62
N GLY A 17 -11.89 6.88 0.30
CA GLY A 17 -12.37 8.00 1.11
C GLY A 17 -11.52 8.26 2.35
N ASP A 18 -12.06 7.93 3.53
CA ASP A 18 -11.41 8.14 4.83
C ASP A 18 -10.65 6.90 5.34
N ASP A 19 -10.55 5.84 4.52
CA ASP A 19 -9.87 4.61 4.89
C ASP A 19 -8.36 4.81 5.00
N GLU A 20 -7.73 4.10 5.93
CA GLU A 20 -6.28 4.14 6.16
C GLU A 20 -5.61 2.86 5.66
N THR A 21 -6.37 1.90 5.12
CA THR A 21 -5.82 0.59 4.72
C THR A 21 -6.12 0.28 3.26
N MET A 22 -5.14 -0.30 2.56
CA MET A 22 -5.26 -0.76 1.18
C MET A 22 -4.67 -2.15 1.00
N GLN A 23 -5.34 -3.00 0.22
CA GLN A 23 -4.78 -4.27 -0.22
C GLN A 23 -4.03 -4.11 -1.54
N VAL A 24 -2.85 -4.73 -1.60
CA VAL A 24 -1.94 -4.70 -2.75
C VAL A 24 -1.44 -6.12 -3.05
N THR A 25 -1.14 -6.42 -4.31
CA THR A 25 -0.55 -7.72 -4.71
C THR A 25 0.95 -7.77 -4.47
N GLY A 26 1.59 -6.62 -4.35
CA GLY A 26 3.02 -6.49 -4.13
C GLY A 26 3.42 -5.07 -3.82
N TYR A 27 4.67 -4.89 -3.39
CA TYR A 27 5.28 -3.58 -3.26
C TYR A 27 6.79 -3.68 -3.53
N GLU A 28 7.37 -2.58 -4.04
CA GLU A 28 8.81 -2.41 -4.21
C GLU A 28 9.28 -1.21 -3.38
N ASP A 29 10.35 -1.42 -2.61
CA ASP A 29 11.02 -0.36 -1.88
C ASP A 29 12.10 0.31 -2.75
N VAL A 30 11.87 1.57 -3.12
CA VAL A 30 12.80 2.37 -3.93
C VAL A 30 13.48 3.48 -3.12
N GLY A 31 13.66 3.26 -1.82
CA GLY A 31 14.39 4.15 -0.92
C GLY A 31 13.48 5.06 -0.11
N SER A 32 13.02 6.17 -0.71
CA SER A 32 12.13 7.15 -0.05
C SER A 32 10.64 6.92 -0.33
N MET A 33 10.31 6.01 -1.26
CA MET A 33 8.96 5.70 -1.68
C MET A 33 8.77 4.18 -1.75
N TYR A 34 7.52 3.76 -1.62
CA TYR A 34 7.06 2.43 -2.02
C TYR A 34 6.34 2.53 -3.37
N ILE A 35 6.61 1.58 -4.26
CA ILE A 35 5.81 1.35 -5.46
C ILE A 35 4.88 0.19 -5.15
N LEU A 36 3.61 0.49 -4.96
CA LEU A 36 2.57 -0.48 -4.66
C LEU A 36 1.97 -1.04 -5.95
N GLU A 37 1.84 -2.35 -6.04
CA GLU A 37 1.12 -3.04 -7.11
C GLU A 37 -0.31 -3.32 -6.65
N LEU A 38 -1.28 -2.65 -7.25
CA LEU A 38 -2.67 -2.74 -6.86
C LEU A 38 -3.32 -4.04 -7.36
N LEU A 39 -4.45 -4.42 -6.76
CA LEU A 39 -5.23 -5.61 -7.15
C LEU A 39 -5.69 -5.61 -8.62
N ASN A 40 -5.77 -4.44 -9.25
CA ASN A 40 -6.13 -4.28 -10.66
C ASN A 40 -4.92 -4.35 -11.61
N GLY A 41 -3.71 -4.57 -11.10
CA GLY A 41 -2.45 -4.62 -11.85
C GLY A 41 -1.84 -3.25 -12.17
N GLU A 42 -2.44 -2.15 -11.72
CA GLU A 42 -1.81 -0.83 -11.79
C GLU A 42 -0.76 -0.65 -10.70
N THR A 43 0.25 0.19 -10.95
CA THR A 43 1.26 0.55 -9.96
C THR A 43 1.08 1.98 -9.47
N ARG A 44 1.17 2.21 -8.16
CA ARG A 44 1.11 3.54 -7.54
C ARG A 44 2.32 3.77 -6.65
N SER A 45 2.90 4.97 -6.74
CA SER A 45 3.96 5.38 -5.83
C SER A 45 3.39 6.12 -4.63
N VAL A 46 3.88 5.77 -3.43
CA VAL A 46 3.57 6.46 -2.18
C VAL A 46 4.85 6.74 -1.41
N GLY A 47 4.92 7.90 -0.76
CA GLY A 47 6.05 8.23 0.10
C GLY A 47 6.03 7.38 1.37
N LYS A 48 7.19 6.87 1.80
CA LYS A 48 7.27 6.07 3.03
C LYS A 48 6.79 6.79 4.26
N GLN A 49 6.91 8.13 4.30
CA GLN A 49 6.41 8.92 5.43
C GLN A 49 4.88 8.88 5.59
N LEU A 50 4.16 8.39 4.57
CA LEU A 50 2.69 8.26 4.59
C LEU A 50 2.26 6.83 4.94
N VAL A 51 3.19 5.88 5.00
CA VAL A 51 2.91 4.47 5.31
C VAL A 51 3.32 4.21 6.75
N ASP A 52 2.38 3.73 7.54
CA ASP A 52 2.58 3.34 8.94
C ASP A 52 3.11 1.91 9.05
N ASP A 53 2.47 0.97 8.32
CA ASP A 53 2.84 -0.45 8.36
C ASP A 53 2.52 -1.18 7.04
N ILE A 54 3.23 -2.27 6.76
CA ILE A 54 2.93 -3.20 5.66
C ILE A 54 3.02 -4.63 6.17
N THR A 55 1.90 -5.34 6.17
CA THR A 55 1.82 -6.74 6.61
C THR A 55 1.51 -7.67 5.45
N GLU A 56 2.14 -8.84 5.41
CA GLU A 56 1.69 -9.94 4.56
C GLU A 56 0.39 -10.51 5.12
N THR A 57 -0.60 -10.68 4.24
CA THR A 57 -1.88 -11.29 4.53
C THR A 57 -1.85 -12.71 3.94
N ASP A 58 -1.83 -13.71 4.82
CA ASP A 58 -2.17 -15.10 4.46
C ASP A 58 -3.69 -15.16 4.27
N ASP A 59 -4.15 -15.50 3.06
CA ASP A 59 -5.54 -15.85 2.76
C ASP A 59 -5.92 -17.18 3.45
#